data_AF-A0A7S1XPE2-F1
#
_entry.id   AF-A0A7S1XPE2-F1
#
_cell.length_a   1.000
_cell.length_b   1.000
_cell.length_c   1.000
_cell.angle_alpha   90.00
_cell.angle_beta   90.00
_cell.angle_gamma   90.00
#
_symmetry.space_group_name_H-M   'P 1'
#
loop_
_entity.id
_entity.type
_entity.pdbx_description
1 polymer ?
#
loop_
_entity_poly.entity_id
_entity_poly.type
_entity_poly.pdbx_seq_one_letter_code
_entity_poly.pdbx_strand_id
1 'polypeptide(L)'
;MGAGASIPIPEGNVVTLEEAKAHVGEHWHPSFDAVFEKHAGWDGRIPRTSFVALLRKIQAEEAQVEGQAEEQEPAPAQEQDQAQGQAQEPHQEEAQREEAQQQEEPQQRREPQGQGELPETASDAASSDAGAAAASPPGGDAAAAPGEAKGADVLPPEICCKLGDVTLEIEVAMNAGLTPLIVDLEEEALTFWKNCDTFVVLDAKTMGERVALQATPVAQAMDHARHDLYHSMKKGYTFVIACRDGVPDFRGTLNDESAVQAGGLALGEDEACFPLEVFECGTLRTLTWAKRLHRNATSRKPKVHDKYACIVQTSLKASEYENLLWPDAACGLPPKRLFQPIRIVYEDYEEDLGFVHHNHGEFLSGAAAEQLLDSMESIKIRSQNSMDIGYD
;
A
#
# COMPACT_ATOMS: atom_id res chain seq x y z
N MET A 1 -38.09 -19.38 11.77
CA MET A 1 -37.32 -18.11 11.82
C MET A 1 -36.92 -17.85 13.27
N GLY A 2 -35.76 -18.38 13.68
CA GLY A 2 -35.17 -18.09 14.99
C GLY A 2 -34.40 -16.79 14.91
N ALA A 3 -34.57 -15.91 15.90
CA ALA A 3 -33.80 -14.68 16.00
C ALA A 3 -32.30 -15.00 16.03
N GLY A 4 -31.52 -14.41 15.13
CA GLY A 4 -30.06 -14.59 15.06
C GLY A 4 -29.41 -14.23 16.39
N ALA A 5 -29.02 -15.26 17.14
CA ALA A 5 -28.29 -15.09 18.38
C ALA A 5 -26.93 -14.48 18.05
N SER A 6 -26.69 -13.26 18.53
CA SER A 6 -25.37 -12.62 18.42
C SER A 6 -24.36 -13.46 19.19
N ILE A 7 -23.42 -14.08 18.47
CA ILE A 7 -22.40 -14.97 19.06
C ILE A 7 -21.34 -14.09 19.76
N PRO A 8 -21.07 -14.27 21.07
CA PRO A 8 -20.19 -13.41 21.84
C PRO A 8 -18.70 -13.67 21.54
N ILE A 9 -18.03 -12.71 20.89
CA ILE A 9 -16.64 -12.82 20.38
C ILE A 9 -15.62 -13.02 21.52
N PRO A 10 -14.61 -13.91 21.40
CA PRO A 10 -13.63 -14.21 22.47
C PRO A 10 -12.85 -12.98 22.93
N GLU A 11 -12.54 -12.88 24.23
CA GLU A 11 -11.72 -11.78 24.78
C GLU A 11 -10.23 -11.99 24.50
N GLY A 12 -9.63 -11.13 23.67
CA GLY A 12 -8.21 -11.19 23.27
C GLY A 12 -7.92 -10.35 22.02
N ASN A 13 -6.65 -10.07 21.72
CA ASN A 13 -6.23 -9.39 20.48
C ASN A 13 -5.94 -10.36 19.34
N VAL A 14 -5.74 -11.64 19.66
CA VAL A 14 -5.46 -12.72 18.73
C VAL A 14 -6.34 -13.92 19.08
N VAL A 15 -6.62 -14.76 18.10
CA VAL A 15 -7.45 -15.96 18.21
C VAL A 15 -6.65 -17.14 17.65
N THR A 16 -6.61 -18.26 18.38
CA THR A 16 -6.05 -19.54 17.92
C THR A 16 -7.10 -20.37 17.18
N LEU A 17 -6.70 -21.36 16.38
CA LEU A 17 -7.64 -22.22 15.67
C LEU A 17 -8.61 -22.94 16.63
N GLU A 18 -8.12 -23.39 17.78
CA GLU A 18 -8.98 -24.05 18.78
C GLU A 18 -9.97 -23.07 19.42
N GLU A 19 -9.56 -21.84 19.72
CA GLU A 19 -10.47 -20.79 20.21
C GLU A 19 -11.52 -20.42 19.16
N ALA A 20 -11.13 -20.37 17.87
CA ALA A 20 -12.04 -20.12 16.77
C ALA A 20 -13.07 -21.25 16.60
N LYS A 21 -12.61 -22.51 16.61
CA LYS A 21 -13.47 -23.71 16.60
C LYS A 21 -14.41 -23.75 17.78
N ALA A 22 -13.90 -23.50 18.98
CA ALA A 22 -14.72 -23.45 20.20
C ALA A 22 -15.75 -22.31 20.15
N HIS A 23 -15.40 -21.19 19.51
CA HIS A 23 -16.28 -20.03 19.40
C HIS A 23 -17.42 -20.21 18.39
N VAL A 24 -17.15 -20.83 17.24
CA VAL A 24 -18.17 -21.10 16.21
C VAL A 24 -18.97 -22.37 16.54
N GLY A 25 -18.35 -23.32 17.24
CA GLY A 25 -19.00 -24.54 17.71
C GLY A 25 -19.39 -25.47 16.57
N GLU A 26 -20.63 -25.98 16.60
CA GLU A 26 -21.14 -26.95 15.61
C GLU A 26 -21.27 -26.38 14.19
N HIS A 27 -21.23 -25.05 14.05
CA HIS A 27 -21.25 -24.37 12.75
C HIS A 27 -19.87 -24.26 12.11
N TRP A 28 -18.83 -24.83 12.71
CA TRP A 28 -17.49 -24.82 12.14
C TRP A 28 -17.41 -25.78 10.96
N HIS A 29 -17.37 -25.25 9.75
CA HIS A 29 -17.17 -26.05 8.55
C HIS A 29 -15.69 -26.46 8.40
N PRO A 30 -15.37 -27.71 8.02
CA PRO A 30 -13.98 -28.15 7.86
C PRO A 30 -13.15 -27.32 6.86
N SER A 31 -13.78 -26.67 5.89
CA SER A 31 -13.08 -25.75 4.97
C SER A 31 -12.52 -24.51 5.68
N PHE A 32 -13.04 -24.14 6.85
CA PHE A 32 -12.55 -23.00 7.62
C PHE A 32 -11.18 -23.29 8.24
N ASP A 33 -10.76 -24.55 8.39
CA ASP A 33 -9.42 -24.89 8.85
C ASP A 33 -8.36 -24.34 7.90
N ALA A 34 -8.51 -24.61 6.60
CA ALA A 34 -7.59 -24.13 5.57
C ALA A 34 -7.60 -22.59 5.44
N VAL A 35 -8.77 -21.96 5.60
CA VAL A 35 -8.90 -20.51 5.55
C VAL A 35 -8.26 -19.87 6.79
N PHE A 36 -8.49 -20.43 7.97
CA PHE A 36 -7.88 -19.95 9.20
C PHE A 36 -6.35 -20.08 9.13
N GLU A 37 -5.83 -21.23 8.72
CA GLU A 37 -4.39 -21.47 8.56
C GLU A 37 -3.75 -20.53 7.53
N LYS A 38 -4.47 -20.19 6.44
CA LYS A 38 -4.00 -19.20 5.45
C LYS A 38 -3.79 -17.82 6.06
N HIS A 39 -4.67 -17.41 6.99
CA HIS A 39 -4.62 -16.10 7.61
C HIS A 39 -3.80 -16.08 8.91
N ALA A 40 -3.55 -17.25 9.51
CA ALA A 40 -2.75 -17.40 10.71
C ALA A 40 -1.31 -16.98 10.44
N GLY A 41 -0.75 -16.20 11.37
CA GLY A 41 0.68 -15.97 11.41
C GLY A 41 1.45 -17.28 11.63
N TRP A 42 2.77 -17.20 11.55
CA TRP A 42 3.68 -18.33 11.81
C TRP A 42 3.49 -19.00 13.19
N ASP A 43 2.86 -18.31 14.14
CA ASP A 43 2.53 -18.81 15.48
C ASP A 43 1.15 -19.49 15.56
N GLY A 44 0.45 -19.65 14.44
CA GLY A 44 -0.87 -20.27 14.36
C GLY A 44 -2.00 -19.38 14.91
N ARG A 45 -1.79 -18.06 14.98
CA ARG A 45 -2.76 -17.10 15.53
C ARG A 45 -3.16 -16.08 14.48
N ILE A 46 -4.42 -15.66 14.51
CA ILE A 46 -4.91 -14.53 13.71
C ILE A 46 -5.30 -13.35 14.58
N PRO A 47 -5.07 -12.09 14.15
CA PRO A 47 -5.64 -10.94 14.82
C PRO A 47 -7.16 -11.09 14.90
N ARG A 48 -7.74 -10.72 16.05
CA ARG A 48 -9.20 -10.82 16.28
C ARG A 48 -10.00 -10.04 15.23
N THR A 49 -9.48 -8.90 14.78
CA THR A 49 -10.09 -8.11 13.70
C THR A 49 -10.19 -8.90 12.41
N SER A 50 -9.10 -9.59 12.02
CA SER A 50 -9.06 -10.48 10.86
C SER A 50 -10.00 -11.67 11.02
N PHE A 51 -10.08 -12.27 12.20
CA PHE A 51 -11.05 -13.34 12.48
C PHE A 51 -12.51 -12.88 12.31
N VAL A 52 -12.84 -11.69 12.82
CA VAL A 52 -14.20 -11.12 12.69
C VAL A 52 -14.52 -10.80 11.23
N ALA A 53 -13.54 -10.30 10.46
CA ALA A 53 -13.71 -10.08 9.03
C ALA A 53 -13.95 -11.41 8.28
N LEU A 54 -13.20 -12.45 8.65
CA LEU A 54 -13.35 -13.80 8.12
C LEU A 54 -14.77 -14.35 8.35
N LEU A 55 -15.25 -14.27 9.59
CA LEU A 55 -16.59 -14.75 9.96
C LEU A 55 -17.70 -14.01 9.19
N ARG A 56 -17.55 -12.69 8.97
CA ARG A 56 -18.52 -11.93 8.16
C ARG A 56 -18.52 -12.35 6.70
N LYS A 57 -17.34 -12.63 6.13
CA LYS A 57 -17.23 -13.11 4.75
C LYS A 57 -17.90 -14.48 4.61
N ILE A 58 -17.63 -15.39 5.54
CA ILE A 58 -18.28 -16.71 5.60
C ILE A 58 -19.81 -16.57 5.68
N GLN A 59 -20.32 -15.75 6.59
CA GLN A 59 -21.76 -15.53 6.73
C GLN A 59 -22.39 -14.93 5.47
N ALA A 60 -21.67 -14.07 4.76
CA ALA A 60 -22.15 -13.51 3.50
C ALA A 60 -22.17 -14.55 2.37
N GLU A 61 -21.19 -15.44 2.31
CA GLU A 61 -21.13 -16.55 1.35
C GLU A 61 -22.23 -17.59 1.63
N GLU A 62 -22.47 -17.94 2.90
CA GLU A 62 -23.59 -18.84 3.29
C GLU A 62 -24.95 -18.25 2.89
N ALA A 63 -25.17 -16.95 3.12
CA ALA A 63 -26.40 -16.27 2.71
C ALA A 63 -26.59 -16.23 1.18
N GLN A 64 -25.50 -16.16 0.40
CA GLN A 64 -25.57 -16.26 -1.06
C GLN A 64 -25.92 -17.67 -1.54
N VAL A 65 -25.36 -18.70 -0.90
CA VAL A 65 -25.66 -20.10 -1.24
C VAL A 65 -27.11 -20.46 -0.88
N GLU A 66 -27.62 -20.03 0.28
CA GLU A 66 -29.02 -20.24 0.64
C GLU A 66 -29.99 -19.53 -0.32
N GLY A 67 -29.67 -18.30 -0.74
CA GLY A 67 -30.48 -17.57 -1.72
C GLY A 67 -30.54 -18.25 -3.10
N GLN A 68 -29.44 -18.88 -3.54
CA GLN A 68 -29.42 -19.65 -4.79
C GLN A 68 -30.15 -21.00 -4.69
N ALA A 69 -30.22 -21.59 -3.48
CA ALA A 69 -30.96 -22.82 -3.25
C ALA A 69 -32.48 -22.61 -3.28
N GLU A 70 -32.98 -21.46 -2.81
CA GLU A 70 -34.41 -21.12 -2.88
C GLU A 70 -34.88 -20.78 -4.30
N GLU A 71 -34.00 -20.25 -5.16
CA GLU A 71 -34.35 -19.91 -6.56
C GLU A 71 -34.39 -21.12 -7.51
N GLN A 72 -33.94 -22.30 -7.05
CA GLN A 72 -34.01 -23.57 -7.79
C GLN A 72 -35.17 -24.47 -7.34
N GLU A 73 -36.17 -23.95 -6.62
CA GLU A 73 -37.40 -24.71 -6.38
C GLU A 73 -38.20 -24.81 -7.69
N PRO A 74 -38.45 -26.03 -8.24
CA PRO A 74 -39.09 -26.18 -9.54
C PRO A 74 -40.52 -25.63 -9.49
N ALA A 75 -40.77 -24.59 -10.30
CA ALA A 75 -42.10 -24.02 -10.45
C ALA A 75 -43.14 -25.12 -10.77
N PRO A 76 -44.31 -25.13 -10.10
CA PRO A 76 -45.36 -26.10 -10.41
C PRO A 76 -45.82 -25.90 -11.85
N ALA A 77 -45.79 -26.99 -12.63
CA ALA A 77 -46.16 -27.03 -14.03
C ALA A 77 -47.54 -26.39 -14.27
N GLN A 78 -47.56 -25.21 -14.88
CA GLN A 78 -48.77 -24.61 -15.43
C GLN A 78 -48.82 -24.87 -16.93
N GLU A 79 -49.74 -25.77 -17.27
CA GLU A 79 -50.23 -26.07 -18.61
C GLU A 79 -50.98 -24.84 -19.14
N GLN A 80 -50.46 -24.14 -20.14
CA GLN A 80 -51.23 -23.17 -20.90
C GLN A 80 -50.99 -23.26 -22.41
N ASP A 81 -52.16 -23.31 -23.05
CA ASP A 81 -52.48 -23.52 -24.44
C ASP A 81 -52.12 -22.34 -25.35
N GLN A 82 -52.07 -22.66 -26.63
CA GLN A 82 -51.82 -21.76 -27.76
C GLN A 82 -52.86 -20.64 -27.88
N ALA A 83 -52.42 -19.42 -28.24
CA ALA A 83 -53.18 -18.54 -29.12
C ALA A 83 -52.27 -17.54 -29.85
N GLN A 84 -52.32 -17.61 -31.18
CA GLN A 84 -51.75 -16.66 -32.13
C GLN A 84 -52.43 -15.28 -32.04
N GLY A 85 -51.67 -14.20 -32.25
CA GLY A 85 -52.22 -12.87 -32.49
C GLY A 85 -51.16 -11.88 -32.93
N GLN A 86 -51.20 -11.50 -34.21
CA GLN A 86 -50.35 -10.49 -34.86
C GLN A 86 -50.61 -9.08 -34.29
N ALA A 87 -49.56 -8.27 -34.16
CA ALA A 87 -49.62 -6.82 -34.42
C ALA A 87 -48.21 -6.26 -34.62
N GLN A 88 -48.04 -5.57 -35.75
CA GLN A 88 -46.91 -4.70 -36.06
C GLN A 88 -47.06 -3.39 -35.26
N GLU A 89 -45.97 -2.75 -34.84
CA GLU A 89 -45.76 -1.31 -35.06
C GLU A 89 -44.29 -0.90 -34.86
N PRO A 90 -43.81 0.15 -35.56
CA PRO A 90 -42.41 0.56 -35.60
C PRO A 90 -42.18 1.85 -34.79
N HIS A 91 -41.15 1.90 -33.92
CA HIS A 91 -40.60 3.18 -33.43
C HIS A 91 -39.18 2.97 -32.88
N GLN A 92 -38.19 3.08 -33.77
CA GLN A 92 -36.78 3.29 -33.41
C GLN A 92 -36.20 4.30 -34.41
N GLU A 93 -36.61 5.57 -34.32
CA GLU A 93 -35.93 6.64 -35.05
C GLU A 93 -36.26 8.02 -34.50
N GLU A 94 -35.99 8.29 -33.21
CA GLU A 94 -36.10 9.68 -32.70
C GLU A 94 -35.23 10.02 -31.48
N ALA A 95 -34.16 9.25 -31.23
CA ALA A 95 -33.25 9.49 -30.09
C ALA A 95 -31.81 9.89 -30.49
N GLN A 96 -31.55 10.22 -31.77
CA GLN A 96 -30.20 10.56 -32.26
C GLN A 96 -30.10 11.93 -32.96
N ARG A 97 -30.99 12.88 -32.65
CA ARG A 97 -30.96 14.22 -33.30
C ARG A 97 -30.86 15.44 -32.38
N GLU A 98 -30.68 15.28 -31.07
CA GLU A 98 -30.58 16.43 -30.14
C GLU A 98 -29.18 16.71 -29.55
N GLU A 99 -28.11 16.01 -29.95
CA GLU A 99 -26.74 16.30 -29.49
C GLU A 99 -25.88 17.10 -30.48
N ALA A 100 -26.48 17.71 -31.50
CA ALA A 100 -25.75 18.49 -32.51
C ALA A 100 -26.18 19.96 -32.55
N GLN A 101 -26.19 20.66 -31.40
CA GLN A 101 -26.38 22.11 -31.38
C GLN A 101 -26.01 22.76 -30.04
N GLN A 102 -24.75 22.64 -29.61
CA GLN A 102 -24.18 23.52 -28.57
C GLN A 102 -22.66 23.40 -28.53
N GLN A 103 -21.97 24.12 -29.43
CA GLN A 103 -20.57 24.55 -29.26
C GLN A 103 -20.11 25.37 -30.48
N GLU A 104 -20.47 26.64 -30.53
CA GLU A 104 -19.66 27.66 -31.23
C GLU A 104 -19.89 29.02 -30.55
N GLU A 105 -19.03 29.39 -29.61
CA GLU A 105 -18.79 30.79 -29.24
C GLU A 105 -17.28 31.08 -29.24
N PRO A 106 -16.83 32.23 -29.79
CA PRO A 106 -15.43 32.46 -30.13
C PRO A 106 -14.61 33.02 -28.96
N GLN A 107 -13.46 32.41 -28.69
CA GLN A 107 -12.44 32.95 -27.80
C GLN A 107 -11.80 34.21 -28.40
N GLN A 108 -12.13 35.36 -27.82
CA GLN A 108 -11.43 36.61 -28.07
C GLN A 108 -10.03 36.59 -27.44
N ARG A 109 -9.05 36.67 -28.33
CA ARG A 109 -7.62 36.84 -28.09
C ARG A 109 -7.37 38.21 -27.42
N ARG A 110 -7.02 38.22 -26.13
CA ARG A 110 -6.45 39.39 -25.45
C ARG A 110 -4.94 39.23 -25.33
N GLU A 111 -4.21 40.10 -26.01
CA GLU A 111 -2.79 40.34 -25.81
C GLU A 111 -2.54 40.98 -24.42
N PRO A 112 -1.43 40.68 -23.76
CA PRO A 112 -0.84 41.62 -22.81
C PRO A 112 0.38 42.31 -23.43
N GLN A 113 0.22 43.61 -23.69
CA GLN A 113 1.32 44.57 -23.70
C GLN A 113 1.82 44.76 -22.26
N GLY A 114 3.13 44.69 -22.08
CA GLY A 114 3.77 44.92 -20.78
C GLY A 114 5.27 45.10 -20.94
N GLN A 115 5.67 46.25 -21.49
CA GLN A 115 7.03 46.75 -21.43
C GLN A 115 7.36 47.14 -19.98
N GLY A 116 8.46 46.63 -19.45
CA GLY A 116 9.03 47.03 -18.18
C GLY A 116 10.54 46.87 -18.25
N GLU A 117 11.22 47.99 -18.47
CA GLU A 117 12.68 48.15 -18.47
C GLU A 117 13.28 47.68 -17.15
N LEU A 118 14.39 46.94 -17.23
CA LEU A 118 15.35 46.80 -16.14
C LEU A 118 16.71 47.29 -16.63
N PRO A 119 17.40 48.18 -15.89
CA PRO A 119 18.68 48.69 -16.29
C PRO A 119 19.81 47.71 -16.01
N GLU A 120 20.72 47.66 -16.98
CA GLU A 120 22.06 47.10 -16.89
C GLU A 120 22.86 47.79 -15.78
N THR A 121 23.52 46.99 -14.94
CA THR A 121 24.80 47.39 -14.35
C THR A 121 25.77 46.23 -14.43
N ALA A 122 26.77 46.41 -15.31
CA ALA A 122 28.01 45.66 -15.33
C ALA A 122 28.82 45.91 -14.05
N SER A 123 29.61 44.92 -13.62
CA SER A 123 31.09 44.94 -13.73
C SER A 123 31.77 44.15 -12.62
N ASP A 124 32.65 43.24 -13.08
CA ASP A 124 34.03 43.03 -12.60
C ASP A 124 34.34 42.24 -11.30
N ALA A 125 34.86 41.04 -11.56
CA ALA A 125 36.28 40.66 -11.35
C ALA A 125 36.75 40.00 -10.03
N ALA A 126 37.77 39.16 -10.23
CA ALA A 126 38.66 38.42 -9.30
C ALA A 126 38.13 37.03 -8.88
N SER A 127 38.64 35.89 -9.35
CA SER A 127 40.02 35.41 -9.50
C SER A 127 40.87 35.59 -8.24
N SER A 128 40.92 34.55 -7.39
CA SER A 128 42.18 34.12 -6.79
C SER A 128 42.16 32.64 -6.42
N ASP A 129 43.14 31.97 -6.98
CA ASP A 129 43.67 30.65 -6.69
C ASP A 129 44.52 30.72 -5.40
N ALA A 130 44.37 29.77 -4.49
CA ALA A 130 45.39 29.36 -3.50
C ALA A 130 44.87 28.16 -2.66
N GLY A 131 45.52 27.01 -2.83
CA GLY A 131 45.33 25.84 -1.99
C GLY A 131 45.99 25.93 -0.60
N ALA A 132 45.53 25.07 0.31
CA ALA A 132 46.26 24.51 1.46
C ALA A 132 45.35 23.43 2.07
N ALA A 133 45.72 22.15 1.99
CA ALA A 133 46.51 21.43 2.98
C ALA A 133 45.65 20.79 4.10
N ALA A 134 45.67 19.45 4.06
CA ALA A 134 45.30 18.45 5.06
C ALA A 134 45.23 18.89 6.53
N ALA A 135 44.14 18.48 7.19
CA ALA A 135 44.14 18.13 8.61
C ALA A 135 43.10 17.02 8.86
N SER A 136 43.59 15.81 9.13
CA SER A 136 42.78 14.70 9.64
C SER A 136 42.32 14.99 11.07
N PRO A 137 41.07 14.70 11.46
CA PRO A 137 40.69 14.64 12.86
C PRO A 137 41.13 13.31 13.51
N PRO A 138 41.46 13.32 14.81
CA PRO A 138 41.93 12.16 15.56
C PRO A 138 40.78 11.18 15.85
N GLY A 139 41.12 9.88 15.82
CA GLY A 139 40.22 8.79 16.15
C GLY A 139 39.71 8.87 17.59
N GLY A 140 38.38 8.76 17.72
CA GLY A 140 37.72 8.39 18.96
C GLY A 140 37.20 6.97 18.83
N ASP A 141 37.70 6.08 19.69
CA ASP A 141 37.11 4.76 19.93
C ASP A 141 35.72 4.94 20.55
N ALA A 142 34.69 4.99 19.69
CA ALA A 142 33.32 4.82 20.11
C ALA A 142 33.06 3.31 20.27
N ALA A 143 32.84 2.90 21.51
CA ALA A 143 32.41 1.55 21.86
C ALA A 143 31.17 1.18 21.04
N ALA A 144 31.31 0.13 20.22
CA ALA A 144 30.26 -0.40 19.38
C ALA A 144 29.05 -0.80 20.24
N ALA A 145 27.92 -0.16 19.97
CA ALA A 145 26.62 -0.63 20.43
C ALA A 145 26.40 -2.08 19.94
N PRO A 146 25.70 -2.92 20.72
CA PRO A 146 25.43 -4.31 20.36
C PRO A 146 24.71 -4.35 19.02
N GLY A 147 25.39 -4.93 18.02
CA GLY A 147 24.87 -5.01 16.66
C GLY A 147 23.55 -5.77 16.64
N GLU A 148 22.48 -5.08 16.25
CA GLU A 148 21.26 -5.71 15.78
C GLU A 148 21.65 -6.73 14.70
N ALA A 149 21.17 -7.96 14.86
CA ALA A 149 21.38 -9.02 13.90
C ALA A 149 20.95 -8.51 12.52
N LYS A 150 21.94 -8.35 11.64
CA LYS A 150 21.80 -7.81 10.28
C LYS A 150 21.05 -8.84 9.43
N GLY A 151 19.76 -8.99 9.68
CA GLY A 151 18.86 -9.76 8.83
C GLY A 151 19.01 -9.23 7.41
N ALA A 152 19.24 -10.14 6.47
CA ALA A 152 19.42 -9.79 5.08
C ALA A 152 18.24 -8.91 4.63
N ASP A 153 18.53 -7.77 4.00
CA ASP A 153 17.52 -6.83 3.51
C ASP A 153 16.85 -7.40 2.26
N VAL A 154 16.08 -8.46 2.46
CA VAL A 154 15.42 -9.24 1.42
C VAL A 154 13.96 -8.85 1.39
N LEU A 155 13.45 -8.58 0.18
CA LEU A 155 12.05 -8.31 -0.05
C LEU A 155 11.23 -9.60 0.17
N PRO A 156 10.11 -9.56 0.91
CA PRO A 156 9.17 -10.67 1.00
C PRO A 156 8.70 -11.14 -0.40
N PRO A 157 8.27 -12.41 -0.54
CA PRO A 157 7.71 -12.91 -1.79
C PRO A 157 6.54 -12.04 -2.26
N GLU A 158 6.49 -11.79 -3.57
CA GLU A 158 5.42 -11.03 -4.22
C GLU A 158 4.09 -11.80 -4.16
N ILE A 159 3.01 -11.10 -3.84
CA ILE A 159 1.62 -11.62 -3.84
C ILE A 159 0.93 -11.12 -5.12
N CYS A 160 0.31 -12.01 -5.89
CA CYS A 160 -0.50 -11.64 -7.04
C CYS A 160 -1.99 -11.59 -6.66
N CYS A 161 -2.70 -10.53 -7.06
CA CYS A 161 -4.15 -10.39 -6.85
C CYS A 161 -4.82 -9.67 -8.03
N LYS A 162 -6.15 -9.77 -8.12
CA LYS A 162 -6.93 -8.94 -9.06
C LYS A 162 -7.09 -7.53 -8.51
N LEU A 163 -7.33 -6.53 -9.37
CA LEU A 163 -7.54 -5.15 -8.95
C LEU A 163 -8.67 -5.03 -7.91
N GLY A 164 -9.74 -5.83 -8.02
CA GLY A 164 -10.84 -5.84 -7.05
C GLY A 164 -10.43 -6.30 -5.64
N ASP A 165 -9.39 -7.13 -5.52
CA ASP A 165 -8.93 -7.72 -4.27
C ASP A 165 -7.78 -6.93 -3.62
N VAL A 166 -7.22 -5.92 -4.30
CA VAL A 166 -6.02 -5.19 -3.85
C VAL A 166 -6.19 -4.55 -2.46
N THR A 167 -7.40 -4.09 -2.15
CA THR A 167 -7.70 -3.45 -0.86
C THR A 167 -7.64 -4.45 0.30
N LEU A 168 -8.02 -5.71 0.07
CA LEU A 168 -7.90 -6.78 1.05
C LEU A 168 -6.43 -7.12 1.29
N GLU A 169 -5.63 -7.25 0.23
CA GLU A 169 -4.20 -7.56 0.35
C GLU A 169 -3.42 -6.43 1.04
N ILE A 170 -3.83 -5.17 0.83
CA ILE A 170 -3.33 -4.00 1.59
C ILE A 170 -3.57 -4.20 3.09
N GLU A 171 -4.80 -4.55 3.48
CA GLU A 171 -5.13 -4.78 4.89
C GLU A 171 -4.33 -5.96 5.48
N VAL A 172 -4.15 -7.04 4.73
CA VAL A 172 -3.35 -8.21 5.14
C VAL A 172 -1.90 -7.81 5.39
N ALA A 173 -1.26 -7.11 4.45
CA ALA A 173 0.11 -6.62 4.57
C ALA A 173 0.29 -5.68 5.78
N MET A 174 -0.64 -4.73 5.97
CA MET A 174 -0.59 -3.81 7.11
C MET A 174 -0.78 -4.52 8.45
N ASN A 175 -1.64 -5.54 8.51
CA ASN A 175 -1.83 -6.37 9.71
C ASN A 175 -0.58 -7.20 10.03
N ALA A 176 0.18 -7.60 9.01
CA ALA A 176 1.49 -8.25 9.16
C ALA A 176 2.61 -7.28 9.56
N GLY A 177 2.33 -5.98 9.69
CA GLY A 177 3.34 -4.97 10.02
C GLY A 177 4.27 -4.63 8.84
N LEU A 178 3.80 -4.81 7.61
CA LEU A 178 4.52 -4.46 6.39
C LEU A 178 3.82 -3.29 5.68
N THR A 179 4.59 -2.46 4.99
CA THR A 179 4.07 -1.41 4.12
C THR A 179 3.71 -2.01 2.76
N PRO A 180 2.45 -1.89 2.30
CA PRO A 180 2.06 -2.39 0.99
C PRO A 180 2.85 -1.68 -0.13
N LEU A 181 3.48 -2.47 -1.00
CA LEU A 181 4.06 -2.01 -2.27
C LEU A 181 3.20 -2.55 -3.42
N ILE A 182 2.33 -1.70 -3.94
CA ILE A 182 1.43 -2.03 -5.05
C ILE A 182 2.21 -1.96 -6.36
N VAL A 183 2.32 -3.09 -7.04
CA VAL A 183 2.96 -3.20 -8.36
C VAL A 183 1.84 -3.29 -9.40
N ASP A 184 1.62 -2.18 -10.11
CA ASP A 184 0.54 -2.03 -11.08
C ASP A 184 1.09 -1.40 -12.36
N LEU A 185 1.40 -2.27 -13.33
CA LEU A 185 2.03 -1.88 -14.60
C LEU A 185 1.10 -1.08 -15.51
N GLU A 186 -0.22 -1.28 -15.38
CA GLU A 186 -1.24 -0.60 -16.19
C GLU A 186 -1.73 0.71 -15.56
N GLU A 187 -1.34 0.98 -14.31
CA GLU A 187 -1.70 2.19 -13.55
C GLU A 187 -3.20 2.41 -13.28
N GLU A 188 -4.04 1.39 -13.48
CA GLU A 188 -5.48 1.45 -13.18
C GLU A 188 -5.75 1.69 -11.69
N ALA A 189 -4.94 1.11 -10.80
CA ALA A 189 -5.02 1.37 -9.37
C ALA A 189 -4.71 2.84 -9.07
N LEU A 190 -3.73 3.44 -9.78
CA LEU A 190 -3.40 4.86 -9.57
C LEU A 190 -4.56 5.76 -9.95
N THR A 191 -5.21 5.45 -11.07
CA THR A 191 -6.41 6.15 -11.54
C THR A 191 -7.54 6.00 -10.54
N PHE A 192 -7.75 4.81 -9.99
CA PHE A 192 -8.71 4.56 -8.92
C PHE A 192 -8.42 5.41 -7.67
N TRP A 193 -7.17 5.43 -7.17
CA TRP A 193 -6.82 6.25 -6.00
C TRP A 193 -7.08 7.73 -6.23
N LYS A 194 -6.72 8.25 -7.42
CA LYS A 194 -6.92 9.68 -7.75
C LYS A 194 -8.40 10.09 -7.82
N ASN A 195 -9.27 9.15 -8.17
CA ASN A 195 -10.71 9.40 -8.30
C ASN A 195 -11.49 9.18 -6.99
N CYS A 196 -10.84 8.73 -5.92
CA CYS A 196 -11.49 8.41 -4.66
C CYS A 196 -11.06 9.37 -3.54
N ASP A 197 -12.03 10.04 -2.91
CA ASP A 197 -11.82 11.06 -1.89
C ASP A 197 -11.13 10.58 -0.60
N THR A 198 -11.01 9.25 -0.42
CA THR A 198 -10.35 8.64 0.75
C THR A 198 -8.86 8.37 0.53
N PHE A 199 -8.30 8.81 -0.60
CA PHE A 199 -6.89 8.66 -0.93
C PHE A 199 -6.23 10.02 -1.16
N VAL A 200 -4.98 10.13 -0.74
CA VAL A 200 -4.15 11.32 -0.97
C VAL A 200 -2.88 10.86 -1.66
N VAL A 201 -2.72 11.27 -2.92
CA VAL A 201 -1.63 10.78 -3.77
C VAL A 201 -0.49 11.80 -3.80
N LEU A 202 0.69 11.39 -3.31
CA LEU A 202 1.96 12.08 -3.49
C LEU A 202 2.70 11.44 -4.67
N ASP A 203 2.70 12.14 -5.81
CA ASP A 203 3.41 11.69 -7.02
C ASP A 203 4.90 12.08 -6.95
N ALA A 204 5.77 11.07 -6.95
CA ALA A 204 7.20 11.25 -6.75
C ALA A 204 7.87 12.04 -7.89
N LYS A 205 7.44 11.80 -9.13
CA LYS A 205 7.93 12.53 -10.30
C LYS A 205 7.55 14.00 -10.20
N THR A 206 6.31 14.29 -9.87
CA THR A 206 5.81 15.66 -9.65
C THR A 206 6.59 16.37 -8.55
N MET A 207 6.91 15.67 -7.46
CA MET A 207 7.74 16.21 -6.38
C MET A 207 9.17 16.52 -6.86
N GLY A 208 9.79 15.60 -7.59
CA GLY A 208 11.13 15.81 -8.17
C GLY A 208 11.16 16.94 -9.21
N GLU A 209 10.16 17.02 -10.08
CA GLU A 209 10.03 18.09 -11.10
C GLU A 209 9.86 19.47 -10.45
N ARG A 210 9.09 19.58 -9.35
CA ARG A 210 8.97 20.85 -8.61
C ARG A 210 10.30 21.34 -8.07
N VAL A 211 11.11 20.42 -7.53
CA VAL A 211 12.45 20.76 -6.99
C VAL A 211 13.41 21.10 -8.13
N ALA A 212 13.46 20.28 -9.19
CA ALA A 212 14.45 20.42 -10.25
C ALA A 212 14.12 21.51 -11.27
N LEU A 213 12.86 21.57 -11.76
CA LEU A 213 12.47 22.44 -12.88
C LEU A 213 11.89 23.77 -12.41
N GLN A 214 11.11 23.77 -11.33
CA GLN A 214 10.45 24.98 -10.83
C GLN A 214 11.32 25.73 -9.81
N ALA A 215 12.54 25.25 -9.55
CA ALA A 215 13.44 25.76 -8.52
C ALA A 215 12.74 25.92 -7.15
N THR A 216 11.73 25.06 -6.88
CA THR A 216 11.04 25.08 -5.60
C THR A 216 12.03 24.60 -4.54
N PRO A 217 12.28 25.36 -3.47
CA PRO A 217 13.15 24.90 -2.39
C PRO A 217 12.68 23.54 -1.87
N VAL A 218 13.61 22.61 -1.63
CA VAL A 218 13.32 21.28 -1.05
C VAL A 218 12.43 21.41 0.18
N ALA A 219 12.74 22.39 1.04
CA ALA A 219 11.93 22.80 2.18
C ALA A 219 10.43 22.97 1.86
N GLN A 220 10.08 23.71 0.81
CA GLN A 220 8.69 23.96 0.44
C GLN A 220 8.01 22.71 -0.15
N ALA A 221 8.72 21.95 -0.98
CA ALA A 221 8.21 20.68 -1.52
C ALA A 221 7.90 19.68 -0.39
N MET A 222 8.80 19.60 0.60
CA MET A 222 8.65 18.76 1.79
C MET A 222 7.52 19.24 2.72
N ASP A 223 7.28 20.56 2.84
CA ASP A 223 6.15 21.08 3.64
C ASP A 223 4.79 20.76 3.02
N HIS A 224 4.68 20.73 1.68
CA HIS A 224 3.47 20.24 1.00
C HIS A 224 3.25 18.75 1.28
N ALA A 225 4.29 17.92 1.12
CA ALA A 225 4.20 16.49 1.43
C ALA A 225 3.82 16.24 2.90
N ARG A 226 4.41 17.01 3.83
CA ARG A 226 4.06 17.03 5.26
C ARG A 226 2.58 17.31 5.48
N HIS A 227 2.04 18.34 4.83
CA HIS A 227 0.65 18.74 4.97
C HIS A 227 -0.31 17.64 4.51
N ASP A 228 -0.02 17.02 3.37
CA ASP A 228 -0.85 15.95 2.79
C ASP A 228 -0.80 14.67 3.65
N LEU A 229 0.39 14.32 4.15
CA LEU A 229 0.57 13.24 5.12
C LEU A 229 -0.24 13.50 6.40
N TYR A 230 -0.10 14.70 6.98
CA TYR A 230 -0.84 15.08 8.18
C TYR A 230 -2.36 15.07 7.96
N HIS A 231 -2.83 15.58 6.83
CA HIS A 231 -4.24 15.56 6.46
C HIS A 231 -4.76 14.12 6.42
N SER A 232 -4.02 13.22 5.78
CA SER A 232 -4.37 11.81 5.66
C SER A 232 -4.47 11.13 7.02
N MET A 233 -3.47 11.36 7.88
CA MET A 233 -3.46 10.83 9.26
C MET A 233 -4.64 11.31 10.08
N LYS A 234 -5.01 12.60 9.95
CA LYS A 234 -6.12 13.18 10.71
C LYS A 234 -7.48 12.66 10.24
N LYS A 235 -7.63 12.42 8.93
CA LYS A 235 -8.88 11.99 8.31
C LYS A 235 -9.05 10.47 8.27
N GLY A 236 -7.97 9.72 8.43
CA GLY A 236 -7.98 8.28 8.22
C GLY A 236 -8.04 7.92 6.74
N TYR A 237 -7.43 8.73 5.90
CA TYR A 237 -7.28 8.47 4.48
C TYR A 237 -6.01 7.67 4.24
N THR A 238 -5.98 6.97 3.11
CA THR A 238 -4.79 6.27 2.64
C THR A 238 -3.88 7.25 1.92
N PHE A 239 -2.65 7.39 2.42
CA PHE A 239 -1.60 8.15 1.79
C PHE A 239 -0.86 7.27 0.79
N VAL A 240 -0.88 7.65 -0.49
CA VAL A 240 -0.32 6.87 -1.61
C VAL A 240 0.92 7.58 -2.12
N ILE A 241 2.06 6.91 -2.09
CA ILE A 241 3.30 7.41 -2.71
C ILE A 241 3.42 6.74 -4.08
N ALA A 242 3.20 7.51 -5.15
CA ALA A 242 3.18 7.00 -6.51
C ALA A 242 4.57 7.17 -7.17
N CYS A 243 5.21 6.03 -7.45
CA CYS A 243 6.52 5.89 -8.07
C CYS A 243 6.38 5.33 -9.50
N ARG A 244 6.02 6.20 -10.46
CA ARG A 244 5.82 5.85 -11.88
C ARG A 244 7.17 5.76 -12.61
N ASP A 245 7.58 6.85 -13.23
CA ASP A 245 8.88 6.98 -13.93
C ASP A 245 9.99 7.56 -13.02
N GLY A 246 9.73 7.64 -11.73
CA GLY A 246 10.62 8.33 -10.79
C GLY A 246 10.42 7.81 -9.38
N VAL A 247 11.50 7.86 -8.62
CA VAL A 247 11.54 7.43 -7.22
C VAL A 247 11.86 8.63 -6.36
N PRO A 248 11.07 8.90 -5.32
CA PRO A 248 11.37 9.97 -4.39
C PRO A 248 12.59 9.55 -3.57
N ASP A 249 13.63 10.38 -3.57
CA ASP A 249 14.82 10.13 -2.79
C ASP A 249 14.62 10.56 -1.33
N PHE A 250 13.82 9.80 -0.58
CA PHE A 250 13.52 10.10 0.82
C PHE A 250 14.71 9.88 1.77
N ARG A 251 15.78 9.19 1.32
CA ARG A 251 16.97 8.95 2.13
C ARG A 251 18.10 9.94 1.87
N GLY A 252 18.25 10.44 0.65
CA GLY A 252 19.29 11.42 0.30
C GLY A 252 18.79 12.86 0.30
N THR A 253 17.88 13.21 -0.61
CA THR A 253 17.55 14.61 -0.94
C THR A 253 16.27 15.12 -0.31
N LEU A 254 15.22 14.29 -0.30
CA LEU A 254 13.88 14.61 0.19
C LEU A 254 13.72 14.14 1.63
N ASN A 255 14.62 14.60 2.50
CA ASN A 255 14.59 14.31 3.93
C ASN A 255 14.72 15.60 4.76
N ASP A 256 14.49 15.48 6.06
CA ASP A 256 14.53 16.61 6.99
C ASP A 256 15.94 17.24 7.09
N GLU A 257 16.99 16.42 7.06
CA GLU A 257 18.38 16.88 7.15
C GLU A 257 18.76 17.77 5.95
N SER A 258 18.48 17.29 4.74
CA SER A 258 18.69 17.99 3.48
C SER A 258 17.82 19.24 3.37
N ALA A 259 16.58 19.20 3.88
CA ALA A 259 15.71 20.39 3.91
C ALA A 259 16.26 21.49 4.83
N VAL A 260 16.88 21.13 5.96
CA VAL A 260 17.55 22.08 6.87
C VAL A 260 18.84 22.62 6.24
N GLN A 261 19.69 21.74 5.70
CA GLN A 261 20.96 22.11 5.08
C GLN A 261 20.78 23.02 3.85
N ALA A 262 19.71 22.82 3.08
CA ALA A 262 19.36 23.68 1.94
C ALA A 262 18.89 25.10 2.34
N GLY A 263 18.89 25.44 3.63
CA GLY A 263 18.75 26.82 4.13
C GLY A 263 17.33 27.37 4.18
N GLY A 264 16.30 26.53 3.98
CA GLY A 264 14.91 26.98 3.84
C GLY A 264 13.98 26.67 5.02
N LEU A 265 14.38 25.81 5.95
CA LEU A 265 13.49 25.32 7.00
C LEU A 265 14.22 25.25 8.35
N ALA A 266 13.87 26.16 9.26
CA ALA A 266 14.32 26.09 10.65
C ALA A 266 13.44 25.07 11.41
N LEU A 267 13.77 23.79 11.27
CA LEU A 267 13.16 22.73 12.07
C LEU A 267 13.57 22.90 13.54
N GLY A 268 12.60 22.99 14.45
CA GLY A 268 12.87 22.78 15.87
C GLY A 268 13.31 21.33 16.14
N GLU A 269 13.93 21.06 17.29
CA GLU A 269 14.34 19.70 17.70
C GLU A 269 13.16 18.70 17.66
N ASP A 270 11.94 19.21 17.89
CA ASP A 270 10.70 18.44 17.88
C ASP A 270 9.91 18.56 16.57
N GLU A 271 10.48 19.07 15.47
CA GLU A 271 9.79 19.18 14.18
C GLU A 271 10.32 18.19 13.14
N ALA A 272 9.47 17.85 12.17
CA ALA A 272 9.79 17.00 11.02
C ALA A 272 8.96 17.42 9.79
N CYS A 273 9.52 17.29 8.59
CA CYS A 273 8.76 17.42 7.35
C CYS A 273 8.17 16.08 6.91
N PHE A 274 9.00 15.05 6.75
CA PHE A 274 8.56 13.76 6.26
C PHE A 274 9.36 12.63 6.92
N PRO A 275 8.75 11.83 7.80
CA PRO A 275 9.46 10.78 8.52
C PRO A 275 9.73 9.59 7.58
N LEU A 276 10.78 8.84 7.84
CA LEU A 276 10.93 7.51 7.23
C LEU A 276 10.11 6.47 7.99
N GLU A 277 9.72 6.77 9.22
CA GLU A 277 8.92 5.94 10.10
C GLU A 277 7.52 5.70 9.53
N VAL A 278 7.04 6.51 8.58
CA VAL A 278 5.77 6.28 7.86
C VAL A 278 5.74 4.93 7.13
N PHE A 279 6.91 4.42 6.76
CA PHE A 279 7.07 3.13 6.09
C PHE A 279 7.28 1.97 7.07
N GLU A 280 7.36 2.21 8.38
CA GLU A 280 7.40 1.15 9.38
C GLU A 280 5.97 0.68 9.65
N CYS A 281 5.58 -0.44 9.03
CA CYS A 281 4.25 -1.09 9.17
C CYS A 281 3.08 -0.45 8.41
N GLY A 282 3.31 0.46 7.45
CA GLY A 282 2.26 1.17 6.70
C GLY A 282 1.26 1.95 7.59
N THR A 283 1.53 2.00 8.89
CA THR A 283 0.68 2.53 9.95
C THR A 283 1.61 3.19 10.94
N LEU A 284 1.42 4.48 11.13
CA LEU A 284 2.22 5.24 12.08
C LEU A 284 1.75 4.96 13.50
N ARG A 285 2.22 3.85 14.06
CA ARG A 285 1.78 3.34 15.37
C ARG A 285 2.28 4.18 16.54
N THR A 286 3.40 4.90 16.38
CA THR A 286 4.00 5.69 17.45
C THR A 286 3.53 7.14 17.42
N LEU A 287 2.68 7.53 18.39
CA LEU A 287 2.18 8.90 18.53
C LEU A 287 3.28 9.94 18.85
N THR A 288 4.49 9.51 19.16
CA THR A 288 5.64 10.39 19.44
C THR A 288 6.07 11.14 18.19
N TRP A 289 6.17 10.45 17.06
CA TRP A 289 6.62 11.06 15.81
C TRP A 289 5.53 12.00 15.26
N ALA A 290 4.25 11.62 15.34
CA ALA A 290 3.15 12.40 14.77
C ALA A 290 3.08 13.83 15.32
N LYS A 291 3.61 14.05 16.53
CA LYS A 291 3.78 15.39 17.13
C LYS A 291 4.73 16.28 16.35
N ARG A 292 5.74 15.68 15.71
CA ARG A 292 6.77 16.39 14.96
C ARG A 292 6.28 16.97 13.64
N LEU A 293 5.19 16.44 13.08
CA LEU A 293 4.54 17.04 11.91
C LEU A 293 3.82 18.36 12.20
N HIS A 294 3.53 18.66 13.47
CA HIS A 294 2.75 19.84 13.81
C HIS A 294 3.65 21.07 13.91
N ARG A 295 3.67 21.86 12.84
CA ARG A 295 4.17 23.23 12.88
C ARG A 295 3.05 24.15 13.32
N ASN A 296 3.31 24.98 14.33
CA ASN A 296 2.40 25.93 14.96
C ASN A 296 1.36 25.30 15.92
N ALA A 297 1.67 25.41 17.23
CA ALA A 297 0.84 25.69 18.41
C ALA A 297 -0.71 25.51 18.37
N THR A 298 -1.24 24.57 17.59
CA THR A 298 -2.63 24.16 17.66
C THR A 298 -2.72 23.15 18.80
N SER A 299 -3.37 23.55 19.89
CA SER A 299 -3.41 22.91 21.22
C SER A 299 -3.93 21.46 21.28
N ARG A 300 -4.17 20.81 20.14
CA ARG A 300 -4.69 19.45 20.08
C ARG A 300 -3.55 18.50 19.74
N LYS A 301 -3.31 17.56 20.64
CA LYS A 301 -2.41 16.43 20.42
C LYS A 301 -2.75 15.80 19.05
N PRO A 302 -1.74 15.52 18.20
CA PRO A 302 -1.95 14.76 16.98
C PRO A 302 -2.68 13.47 17.35
N LYS A 303 -3.78 13.21 16.67
CA LYS A 303 -4.45 11.93 16.72
C LYS A 303 -4.35 11.33 15.33
N VAL A 304 -3.60 10.22 15.22
CA VAL A 304 -3.65 9.38 14.03
C VAL A 304 -4.97 8.64 14.07
N HIS A 305 -5.71 8.70 12.97
CA HIS A 305 -6.95 7.96 12.83
C HIS A 305 -6.65 6.48 12.63
N ASP A 306 -7.45 5.60 13.24
CA ASP A 306 -7.19 4.14 13.25
C ASP A 306 -7.25 3.50 11.84
N LYS A 307 -7.88 4.17 10.89
CA LYS A 307 -7.98 3.77 9.47
C LYS A 307 -6.89 4.34 8.56
N TYR A 308 -5.98 5.15 9.10
CA TYR A 308 -4.89 5.70 8.30
C TYR A 308 -3.99 4.57 7.78
N ALA A 309 -3.61 4.68 6.50
CA ALA A 309 -2.70 3.76 5.83
C ALA A 309 -1.67 4.56 5.01
N CYS A 310 -0.46 4.02 4.88
CA CYS A 310 0.52 4.46 3.90
C CYS A 310 0.81 3.30 2.95
N ILE A 311 0.69 3.54 1.65
CA ILE A 311 1.04 2.58 0.61
C ILE A 311 2.03 3.21 -0.36
N VAL A 312 2.90 2.39 -0.94
CA VAL A 312 3.72 2.75 -2.09
C VAL A 312 3.12 2.09 -3.30
N GLN A 313 3.02 2.81 -4.42
CA GLN A 313 2.62 2.24 -5.70
C GLN A 313 3.72 2.45 -6.72
N THR A 314 3.94 1.47 -7.59
CA THR A 314 4.85 1.58 -8.73
C THR A 314 4.28 0.92 -9.99
N SER A 315 4.61 1.48 -11.16
CA SER A 315 4.37 0.87 -12.47
C SER A 315 5.63 0.26 -13.08
N LEU A 316 6.71 0.20 -12.30
CA LEU A 316 7.99 -0.42 -12.68
C LEU A 316 7.90 -1.96 -12.59
N LYS A 317 8.66 -2.64 -13.44
CA LYS A 317 8.76 -4.12 -13.39
C LYS A 317 9.54 -4.57 -12.15
N ALA A 318 9.37 -5.82 -11.74
CA ALA A 318 10.11 -6.41 -10.61
C ALA A 318 11.63 -6.23 -10.71
N SER A 319 12.20 -6.44 -11.89
CA SER A 319 13.63 -6.24 -12.15
C SER A 319 14.08 -4.78 -12.04
N GLU A 320 13.16 -3.82 -12.16
CA GLU A 320 13.44 -2.39 -12.22
C GLU A 320 13.19 -1.74 -10.86
N TYR A 321 12.02 -1.97 -10.25
CA TYR A 321 11.68 -1.31 -8.99
C TYR A 321 12.64 -1.71 -7.88
N GLU A 322 13.17 -2.93 -7.88
CA GLU A 322 14.15 -3.33 -6.87
C GLU A 322 15.45 -2.52 -6.90
N ASN A 323 15.85 -2.08 -8.10
CA ASN A 323 17.05 -1.29 -8.34
C ASN A 323 16.76 0.22 -8.28
N LEU A 324 15.53 0.65 -8.59
CA LEU A 324 15.15 2.06 -8.62
C LEU A 324 14.61 2.57 -7.29
N LEU A 325 13.82 1.75 -6.57
CA LEU A 325 13.30 2.09 -5.23
C LEU A 325 14.38 1.96 -4.14
N TRP A 326 15.36 1.07 -4.36
CA TRP A 326 16.47 0.81 -3.43
C TRP A 326 17.83 0.72 -4.15
N PRO A 327 18.25 1.78 -4.88
CA PRO A 327 19.47 1.78 -5.68
C PRO A 327 20.73 1.56 -4.85
N ASP A 328 20.80 2.18 -3.67
CA ASP A 328 21.88 2.05 -2.71
C ASP A 328 21.36 2.29 -1.29
N ALA A 329 22.13 1.88 -0.27
CA ALA A 329 21.76 2.08 1.12
C ALA A 329 21.75 3.55 1.59
N ALA A 330 21.91 4.54 0.72
CA ALA A 330 21.93 5.97 1.07
C ALA A 330 20.80 6.79 0.40
N CYS A 331 20.09 6.22 -0.58
CA CYS A 331 19.06 6.93 -1.35
C CYS A 331 17.83 6.03 -1.59
N GLY A 332 16.70 6.64 -1.95
CA GLY A 332 15.45 5.93 -2.25
C GLY A 332 14.56 5.67 -1.02
N LEU A 333 13.92 4.50 -0.97
CA LEU A 333 13.00 4.09 0.09
C LEU A 333 13.72 3.44 1.31
N PRO A 334 13.06 3.33 2.48
CA PRO A 334 13.53 2.53 3.61
C PRO A 334 13.79 1.06 3.25
N PRO A 335 14.46 0.26 4.12
CA PRO A 335 14.88 -1.11 3.81
C PRO A 335 13.77 -2.00 3.21
N LYS A 336 14.14 -2.82 2.21
CA LYS A 336 13.24 -3.71 1.45
C LYS A 336 12.38 -4.60 2.34
N ARG A 337 12.95 -5.10 3.44
CA ARG A 337 12.26 -5.99 4.40
C ARG A 337 11.00 -5.39 5.04
N LEU A 338 10.79 -4.08 4.95
CA LEU A 338 9.62 -3.39 5.50
C LEU A 338 8.41 -3.39 4.57
N PHE A 339 8.55 -3.92 3.34
CA PHE A 339 7.53 -3.83 2.31
C PHE A 339 6.94 -5.19 1.96
N GLN A 340 5.66 -5.25 1.63
CA GLN A 340 5.02 -6.42 1.03
C GLN A 340 4.66 -6.10 -0.42
N PRO A 341 5.32 -6.72 -1.42
CA PRO A 341 4.94 -6.53 -2.82
C PRO A 341 3.59 -7.19 -3.09
N ILE A 342 2.69 -6.44 -3.72
CA ILE A 342 1.36 -6.87 -4.14
C ILE A 342 1.20 -6.48 -5.60
N ARG A 343 1.31 -7.47 -6.49
CA ARG A 343 1.16 -7.30 -7.93
C ARG A 343 -0.28 -7.46 -8.35
N ILE A 344 -0.75 -6.49 -9.12
CA ILE A 344 -2.07 -6.55 -9.75
C ILE A 344 -1.95 -7.30 -11.08
N VAL A 345 -2.81 -8.31 -11.27
CA VAL A 345 -2.91 -9.10 -12.48
C VAL A 345 -4.26 -8.82 -13.15
N TYR A 346 -4.20 -8.47 -14.44
CA TYR A 346 -5.37 -8.25 -15.30
C TYR A 346 -5.62 -9.52 -16.13
N GLU A 347 -6.89 -9.93 -16.26
CA GLU A 347 -7.33 -11.24 -16.78
C GLU A 347 -6.88 -11.53 -18.23
N ASP A 348 -6.36 -10.55 -18.96
CA ASP A 348 -5.94 -10.68 -20.35
C ASP A 348 -4.49 -11.20 -20.54
N TYR A 349 -3.78 -11.54 -19.46
CA TYR A 349 -2.35 -11.93 -19.51
C TYR A 349 -2.05 -13.35 -19.01
N GLU A 350 -3.01 -14.28 -19.09
CA GLU A 350 -2.79 -15.67 -18.64
C GLU A 350 -1.78 -16.48 -19.48
N GLU A 351 -1.39 -16.03 -20.67
CA GLU A 351 -0.59 -16.87 -21.58
C GLU A 351 0.94 -16.86 -21.33
N ASP A 352 1.52 -15.85 -20.64
CA ASP A 352 2.98 -15.69 -20.59
C ASP A 352 3.61 -15.81 -19.19
N LEU A 353 2.80 -15.92 -18.14
CA LEU A 353 3.29 -16.03 -16.78
C LEU A 353 3.13 -17.48 -16.33
N GLY A 354 4.20 -18.28 -16.47
CA GLY A 354 4.34 -19.61 -15.84
C GLY A 354 4.41 -19.57 -14.31
N PHE A 355 3.68 -18.63 -13.70
CA PHE A 355 3.54 -18.46 -12.27
C PHE A 355 2.45 -19.40 -11.77
N VAL A 356 2.71 -19.96 -10.59
CA VAL A 356 1.71 -20.68 -9.81
C VAL A 356 0.63 -19.66 -9.44
N HIS A 357 -0.39 -19.55 -10.28
CA HIS A 357 -1.68 -19.08 -9.82
C HIS A 357 -1.97 -19.88 -8.55
N HIS A 358 -2.06 -19.20 -7.40
CA HIS A 358 -2.82 -19.75 -6.30
C HIS A 358 -4.29 -19.70 -6.75
N ASN A 359 -4.62 -20.56 -7.72
CA ASN A 359 -5.99 -20.93 -8.00
C ASN A 359 -6.49 -21.53 -6.69
N HIS A 360 -7.33 -20.78 -6.00
CA HIS A 360 -7.97 -21.18 -4.76
C HIS A 360 -9.03 -22.28 -4.98
N GLY A 361 -8.72 -23.27 -5.82
CA GLY A 361 -9.67 -24.30 -6.25
C GLY A 361 -9.10 -25.65 -6.68
N GLU A 362 -7.79 -25.82 -6.94
CA GLU A 362 -7.28 -27.14 -7.36
C GLU A 362 -6.06 -27.61 -6.55
N PHE A 363 -6.26 -28.79 -5.95
CA PHE A 363 -5.35 -29.53 -5.10
C PHE A 363 -3.97 -29.75 -5.73
N LEU A 364 -2.90 -29.42 -4.98
CA LEU A 364 -1.59 -30.02 -5.20
C LEU A 364 -1.72 -31.54 -5.04
N SER A 365 -1.33 -32.30 -6.06
CA SER A 365 -1.27 -33.77 -5.99
C SER A 365 -0.42 -34.20 -4.79
N GLY A 366 -0.87 -35.21 -4.05
CA GLY A 366 -0.32 -35.61 -2.75
C GLY A 366 1.20 -35.85 -2.71
N ALA A 367 1.83 -36.18 -3.84
CA ALA A 367 3.27 -36.39 -3.91
C ALA A 367 4.10 -35.10 -3.70
N ALA A 368 3.58 -33.94 -4.10
CA ALA A 368 4.26 -32.66 -3.89
C ALA A 368 4.11 -32.16 -2.45
N ALA A 369 2.96 -32.43 -1.82
CA ALA A 369 2.72 -32.12 -0.41
C ALA A 369 3.59 -32.97 0.53
N GLU A 370 3.76 -34.26 0.22
CA GLU A 370 4.65 -35.14 1.00
C GLU A 370 6.12 -34.73 0.91
N GLN A 371 6.62 -34.32 -0.27
CA GLN A 371 8.00 -33.82 -0.40
C GLN A 371 8.25 -32.52 0.38
N LEU A 372 7.23 -31.65 0.46
CA LEU A 372 7.33 -30.39 1.19
C LEU A 372 7.32 -30.62 2.70
N LEU A 373 6.49 -31.56 3.18
CA LEU A 373 6.47 -31.99 4.59
C LEU A 373 7.79 -32.67 5.00
N ASP A 374 8.34 -33.56 4.19
CA ASP A 374 9.65 -34.22 4.45
C ASP A 374 10.81 -33.19 4.49
N SER A 375 10.74 -32.16 3.64
CA SER A 375 11.72 -31.07 3.62
C SER A 375 11.61 -30.19 4.87
N MET A 376 10.39 -29.91 5.33
CA MET A 376 10.14 -29.13 6.55
C MET A 376 10.54 -29.87 7.83
N GLU A 377 10.30 -31.18 7.92
CA GLU A 377 10.78 -32.00 9.04
C GLU A 377 12.32 -32.06 9.09
N SER A 378 12.95 -32.17 7.92
CA SER A 378 14.42 -32.16 7.80
C SER A 378 15.05 -30.85 8.27
N ILE A 379 14.38 -29.71 8.06
CA ILE A 379 14.81 -28.38 8.54
C ILE A 379 14.64 -28.28 10.06
N LYS A 380 13.54 -28.81 10.61
CA LYS A 380 13.24 -28.80 12.04
C LYS A 380 14.24 -29.62 12.85
N ILE A 381 14.64 -30.79 12.34
CA ILE A 381 15.65 -31.66 12.96
C ILE A 381 17.04 -30.99 12.97
N ARG A 382 17.42 -30.29 11.89
CA ARG A 382 18.69 -29.55 11.83
C ARG A 382 18.73 -28.36 12.80
N SER A 383 17.60 -27.68 12.99
CA SER A 383 17.48 -26.57 13.94
C SER A 383 17.59 -27.04 15.40
N GLN A 384 17.00 -28.18 15.75
CA GLN A 384 17.08 -28.73 17.11
C GLN A 384 18.48 -29.27 17.46
N ASN A 385 19.15 -29.94 16.51
CA ASN A 385 20.51 -30.44 16.74
C ASN A 385 21.57 -29.32 16.82
N SER A 386 21.25 -28.10 16.37
CA SER A 386 22.13 -26.93 16.49
C SER A 386 22.11 -26.30 17.89
N MET A 387 21.14 -26.64 18.75
CA MET A 387 21.05 -26.08 20.10
C MET A 387 21.77 -26.91 21.17
N ASP A 388 22.19 -28.14 20.86
CA ASP A 388 22.81 -29.06 21.84
C ASP A 388 24.35 -29.11 21.82
N ILE A 389 25.01 -28.26 21.03
CA ILE A 389 26.48 -28.14 21.10
C ILE A 389 26.82 -27.09 22.17
N GLY A 390 26.90 -27.59 23.40
CA GLY A 390 27.10 -26.83 24.63
C GLY A 390 28.44 -26.12 24.75
N TYR A 391 28.41 -25.09 25.61
CA TYR A 391 29.56 -24.57 26.33
C TYR A 391 29.93 -25.56 27.43
N ASP A 392 31.12 -26.16 27.33
CA ASP A 392 31.93 -26.62 28.45
C ASP A 392 33.14 -25.69 28.61
#